data_AF-W3V6K4-F1
#
_entry.id   AF-W3V6K4-F1
#
_cell.length_a   1.000
_cell.length_b   1.000
_cell.length_c   1.000
_cell.angle_alpha   90.00
_cell.angle_beta   90.00
_cell.angle_gamma   90.00
#
_symmetry.space_group_name_H-M   'P 1'
#
loop_
_entity.id
_entity.type
_entity.pdbx_description
1 polymer ?
#
loop_
_entity_poly.entity_id
_entity_poly.type
_entity_poly.pdbx_seq_one_letter_code
_entity_poly.pdbx_strand_id
1 'polypeptide(L)'
;MKYFLILLLVLVIFVISVTLGSNNDQIVTFNYLIAKGNYSLSTLLAVLFASGFVLGWVICGLFYLRTRLSLGRAERKIKRLEAQLGQPAEPPVTHSPLVFSKE
;
A
#
# COMPACT_ATOMS: atom_id res chain seq x y z
N MET A 1 -12.98 -10.98 9.64
CA MET A 1 -14.15 -11.29 8.77
C MET A 1 -14.36 -10.29 7.64
N LYS A 2 -14.37 -8.96 7.87
CA LYS A 2 -14.65 -7.96 6.81
C LYS A 2 -13.74 -8.06 5.58
N TYR A 3 -12.41 -8.19 5.77
CA TYR A 3 -11.45 -8.33 4.66
C TYR A 3 -11.59 -9.65 3.89
N PHE A 4 -11.98 -10.73 4.57
CA PHE A 4 -12.22 -12.02 3.94
C PHE A 4 -13.43 -11.97 3.00
N LEU A 5 -14.50 -11.30 3.44
CA LEU A 5 -15.72 -11.13 2.66
C LEU A 5 -15.48 -10.24 1.43
N ILE A 6 -14.69 -9.17 1.59
CA ILE A 6 -14.26 -8.32 0.47
C ILE A 6 -13.39 -9.11 -0.53
N LEU A 7 -12.47 -9.93 -0.04
CA LEU A 7 -11.63 -10.79 -0.88
C LEU A 7 -12.48 -11.79 -1.67
N LEU A 8 -13.43 -12.46 -1.02
CA LEU A 8 -14.36 -13.38 -1.67
C LEU A 8 -15.18 -12.67 -2.76
N LEU A 9 -15.72 -11.49 -2.47
CA LEU A 9 -16.48 -10.69 -3.44
C LEU A 9 -15.62 -10.35 -4.67
N VAL A 10 -14.39 -9.86 -4.44
CA VAL A 10 -13.44 -9.53 -5.52
C VAL A 10 -13.10 -10.78 -6.33
N LEU A 11 -12.91 -11.93 -5.68
CA LEU A 11 -12.64 -13.22 -6.35
C LEU A 11 -13.80 -13.62 -7.26
N VAL A 12 -15.04 -13.52 -6.77
CA VAL A 12 -16.24 -13.86 -7.57
C VAL A 12 -16.35 -12.94 -8.79
N ILE A 13 -16.18 -11.62 -8.61
CA ILE A 13 -16.20 -10.66 -9.72
C ILE A 13 -15.09 -10.96 -10.73
N PHE A 14 -13.91 -11.35 -10.25
CA PHE A 14 -12.78 -11.72 -11.11
C PHE A 14 -13.08 -12.97 -11.94
N VAL A 15 -13.63 -14.03 -11.32
CA VAL A 15 -14.03 -15.26 -12.03
C VAL A 15 -15.10 -14.95 -13.08
N ILE A 16 -16.10 -14.12 -12.76
CA ILE A 16 -17.14 -13.71 -13.72
C ILE A 16 -16.51 -12.95 -14.90
N SER A 17 -15.62 -11.98 -14.66
CA SER A 17 -14.94 -11.24 -15.73
C SER A 17 -14.12 -12.16 -16.65
N VAL A 18 -13.34 -13.08 -16.07
CA VAL A 18 -12.53 -14.03 -16.85
C VAL A 18 -13.43 -14.98 -17.64
N THR A 19 -14.49 -15.48 -17.03
CA THR A 19 -15.44 -16.41 -17.68
C THR A 19 -16.12 -15.72 -18.87
N LEU A 20 -16.66 -14.51 -18.67
CA LEU A 20 -17.28 -13.71 -19.73
C LEU A 20 -16.31 -13.36 -20.84
N GLY A 21 -15.05 -13.06 -20.51
CA GLY A 21 -13.99 -12.86 -21.48
C GLY A 21 -13.72 -14.13 -22.29
N SER A 22 -13.50 -15.27 -21.62
CA SER A 22 -13.10 -16.54 -22.25
C SER A 22 -14.16 -17.17 -23.16
N ASN A 23 -15.46 -16.94 -22.89
CA ASN A 23 -16.55 -17.48 -23.71
C ASN A 23 -16.88 -16.61 -24.94
N ASN A 24 -16.07 -15.58 -25.19
CA ASN A 24 -16.32 -14.61 -26.25
C ASN A 24 -15.38 -14.82 -27.45
N ASP A 25 -15.57 -15.95 -28.16
CA ASP A 25 -14.75 -16.36 -29.31
C ASP A 25 -14.95 -15.51 -30.57
N GLN A 26 -15.63 -14.37 -30.46
CA GLN A 26 -15.80 -13.46 -31.58
C GLN A 26 -14.46 -12.92 -32.05
N ILE A 27 -14.13 -13.18 -33.31
CA ILE A 27 -12.91 -12.70 -33.95
C ILE A 27 -13.12 -11.27 -34.43
N VAL A 28 -12.28 -10.35 -33.97
CA VAL A 28 -12.24 -8.95 -34.41
C VAL A 28 -11.00 -8.73 -35.27
N THR A 29 -11.21 -8.19 -36.47
CA THR A 29 -10.14 -7.91 -37.42
C THR A 29 -9.57 -6.52 -37.19
N PHE A 30 -8.34 -6.44 -36.70
CA PHE A 30 -7.62 -5.18 -36.59
C PHE A 30 -6.82 -4.93 -37.86
N ASN A 31 -7.22 -3.90 -38.61
CA ASN A 31 -6.43 -3.38 -39.71
C ASN A 31 -5.47 -2.31 -39.16
N TYR A 32 -4.27 -2.71 -38.78
CA TYR A 32 -3.20 -1.75 -38.56
C TYR A 32 -2.66 -1.30 -39.91
N LEU A 33 -2.17 -0.06 -39.98
CA LEU A 33 -1.70 0.59 -41.22
C LEU A 33 -0.62 -0.23 -41.98
N ILE A 34 0.05 -1.15 -41.29
CA ILE A 34 1.15 -1.96 -41.80
C ILE A 34 0.78 -3.46 -41.85
N ALA A 35 -0.23 -3.90 -41.10
CA ALA A 35 -0.59 -5.32 -41.00
C ALA A 35 -2.04 -5.54 -40.51
N LYS A 36 -2.68 -6.61 -41.01
CA LYS A 36 -3.97 -7.07 -40.50
C LYS A 36 -3.76 -8.20 -39.50
N GLY A 37 -4.34 -8.07 -38.31
CA GLY A 37 -4.33 -9.11 -37.29
C GLY A 37 -5.74 -9.54 -36.92
N ASN A 38 -5.99 -10.85 -36.88
CA ASN A 38 -7.24 -11.42 -36.38
C ASN A 38 -7.05 -11.79 -34.91
N TYR A 39 -7.80 -11.16 -34.02
CA TYR A 39 -7.73 -11.43 -32.58
C TYR A 39 -9.11 -11.72 -32.03
N SER A 40 -9.22 -12.71 -31.14
CA SER A 40 -10.46 -12.95 -30.41
C SER A 40 -10.70 -11.84 -29.39
N LEU A 41 -11.95 -11.42 -29.25
CA LEU A 41 -12.35 -10.38 -28.30
C LEU A 41 -11.93 -10.75 -26.86
N SER A 42 -11.99 -12.03 -26.51
CA SER A 42 -11.45 -12.60 -25.27
C SER A 42 -10.02 -12.20 -24.98
N THR A 43 -9.13 -12.25 -25.98
CA THR A 43 -7.70 -11.99 -25.79
C THR A 43 -7.47 -10.51 -25.54
N LEU A 44 -8.17 -9.64 -26.25
CA LEU A 44 -8.11 -8.20 -26.04
C LEU A 44 -8.60 -7.82 -24.64
N LEU A 45 -9.76 -8.35 -24.24
CA LEU A 45 -10.30 -8.14 -22.91
C LEU A 45 -9.34 -8.65 -21.83
N ALA A 46 -8.76 -9.83 -22.01
CA ALA A 46 -7.81 -10.41 -21.06
C ALA A 46 -6.57 -9.53 -20.89
N VAL A 47 -5.99 -9.01 -21.98
CA VAL A 47 -4.82 -8.12 -21.94
C VAL A 47 -5.18 -6.78 -21.26
N LEU A 48 -6.34 -6.20 -21.57
CA LEU A 48 -6.83 -4.97 -20.92
C LEU A 48 -7.05 -5.16 -19.43
N PHE A 49 -7.72 -6.25 -19.03
CA PHE A 49 -7.93 -6.56 -17.62
C PHE A 49 -6.63 -6.84 -16.88
N ALA A 50 -5.73 -7.64 -17.46
CA ALA A 50 -4.45 -7.96 -16.86
C ALA A 50 -3.59 -6.71 -16.67
N SER A 51 -3.49 -5.86 -17.69
CA SER A 51 -2.73 -4.60 -17.61
C SER A 51 -3.35 -3.63 -16.60
N GLY A 52 -4.67 -3.47 -16.58
CA GLY A 52 -5.38 -2.67 -15.59
C GLY A 52 -5.20 -3.19 -14.16
N PHE A 53 -5.27 -4.52 -13.97
CA PHE A 53 -5.03 -5.15 -12.67
C PHE A 53 -3.60 -4.95 -12.19
N VAL A 54 -2.61 -5.13 -13.05
CA VAL A 54 -1.19 -4.88 -12.72
C VAL A 54 -0.97 -3.41 -12.34
N LEU A 55 -1.52 -2.46 -13.11
CA LEU A 55 -1.45 -1.05 -12.77
C LEU A 55 -2.09 -0.75 -11.40
N GLY A 56 -3.31 -1.24 -11.18
CA GLY A 56 -4.03 -1.07 -9.92
C GLY A 56 -3.27 -1.68 -8.73
N TRP A 57 -2.70 -2.86 -8.92
CA TRP A 57 -1.88 -3.54 -7.92
C TRP A 57 -0.63 -2.76 -7.56
N VAL A 58 0.09 -2.23 -8.56
CA VAL A 58 1.30 -1.43 -8.35
C VAL A 58 0.97 -0.14 -7.60
N ILE A 59 -0.07 0.58 -8.02
CA ILE A 59 -0.51 1.81 -7.37
C ILE A 59 -0.92 1.51 -5.93
N CYS A 60 -1.82 0.53 -5.73
CA CYS A 60 -2.29 0.15 -4.40
C CYS A 60 -1.14 -0.29 -3.49
N GLY A 61 -0.21 -1.11 -3.99
CA GLY A 61 0.96 -1.58 -3.26
C GLY A 61 1.88 -0.45 -2.81
N LEU A 62 2.14 0.54 -3.68
CA LEU A 62 2.93 1.72 -3.35
C LEU A 62 2.26 2.57 -2.26
N PHE A 63 0.95 2.83 -2.38
CA PHE A 63 0.19 3.59 -1.39
C PHE A 63 0.11 2.86 -0.03
N TYR A 64 -0.10 1.55 -0.05
CA TYR A 64 -0.09 0.72 1.15
C TYR A 64 1.26 0.77 1.86
N LEU A 65 2.35 0.60 1.12
CA LEU A 65 3.71 0.66 1.67
C LEU A 65 4.02 2.03 2.26
N ARG A 66 3.69 3.12 1.54
CA ARG A 66 3.82 4.50 2.04
C ARG A 66 3.06 4.69 3.35
N THR A 67 1.81 4.23 3.42
CA THR A 67 0.96 4.34 4.60
C THR A 67 1.52 3.56 5.78
N ARG A 68 2.00 2.33 5.55
CA ARG A 68 2.65 1.50 6.58
C ARG A 68 3.92 2.14 7.12
N LEU A 69 4.76 2.71 6.24
CA LEU A 69 5.96 3.43 6.65
C LEU A 69 5.65 4.69 7.47
N SER A 70 4.61 5.43 7.06
CA SER A 70 4.14 6.61 7.82
C SER A 70 3.69 6.23 9.23
N LEU A 71 2.93 5.13 9.35
CA LEU A 71 2.44 4.64 10.64
C LEU A 71 3.60 4.27 11.58
N GLY A 72 4.59 3.51 11.10
CA GLY A 72 5.76 3.15 11.92
C GLY A 72 6.61 4.36 12.31
N ARG A 73 6.69 5.40 11.46
CA ARG A 73 7.36 6.66 11.81
C ARG A 73 6.57 7.45 12.86
N ALA A 74 5.24 7.50 12.74
CA ALA A 74 4.37 8.17 13.69
C ALA A 74 4.44 7.50 15.08
N GLU A 75 4.36 6.17 15.14
CA GLU A 75 4.51 5.41 16.39
C GLU A 75 5.85 5.67 17.08
N ARG A 76 6.96 5.71 16.32
CA ARG A 76 8.28 6.05 16.88
C ARG A 76 8.35 7.48 17.41
N LYS A 77 7.67 8.44 16.78
CA LYS A 77 7.59 9.83 17.27
C LYS A 77 6.78 9.90 18.56
N ILE A 78 5.64 9.21 18.63
CA ILE A 78 4.81 9.14 19.84
C ILE A 78 5.63 8.56 21.01
N LYS A 79 6.29 7.42 20.81
CA LYS A 79 7.13 6.82 21.88
C LYS A 79 8.24 7.74 22.38
N ARG A 80 8.85 8.55 21.51
CA ARG A 80 9.88 9.52 21.91
C ARG A 80 9.31 10.68 22.71
N LEU A 81 8.14 11.19 22.32
CA LEU A 81 7.45 12.27 23.03
C LEU A 81 6.94 11.79 24.40
N GLU A 82 6.36 10.59 24.47
CA GLU A 82 5.96 9.95 25.73
C GLU A 82 7.15 9.76 26.67
N ALA A 83 8.31 9.33 26.15
CA ALA A 83 9.54 9.19 26.96
C ALA A 83 10.07 10.54 27.48
N GLN A 84 9.89 11.64 26.73
CA GLN A 84 10.26 12.99 27.17
C GLN A 84 9.28 13.56 28.20
N LEU A 85 7.97 13.27 28.05
CA LEU A 85 6.95 13.69 29.02
C LEU A 85 7.02 12.91 30.33
N GLY A 86 7.49 11.66 30.29
CA GLY A 86 7.66 10.79 31.45
C GLY A 86 8.96 11.00 32.22
N GLN A 87 9.88 11.85 31.75
CA GLN A 87 11.02 12.29 32.55
C GLN A 87 10.52 13.33 33.57
N PRO A 88 10.64 13.08 34.90
CA PRO A 88 10.45 14.13 35.88
C PRO A 88 11.42 15.25 35.54
N ALA A 89 10.90 16.47 35.46
CA ALA A 89 11.72 17.67 35.49
C ALA A 89 12.47 17.67 36.83
N GLU A 90 13.67 17.09 36.85
CA GLU A 90 14.60 17.29 37.95
C GLU A 90 15.26 18.65 37.66
N PRO A 91 14.91 19.71 38.41
CA PRO A 91 15.57 20.99 38.22
C PRO A 91 17.04 20.84 38.64
N PRO A 92 17.99 21.47 37.94
CA PRO A 92 19.35 21.57 38.45
C PRO A 92 19.31 22.60 39.59
N VAL A 93 18.90 22.19 40.80
CA VAL A 93 19.14 22.97 42.01
C VAL A 93 20.39 22.40 42.68
N THR A 94 21.45 23.18 42.52
CA THR A 94 22.64 23.36 43.36
C THR A 94 22.62 22.63 44.71
N HIS A 95 23.77 22.02 45.09
CA HIS A 95 24.47 22.16 46.38
C HIS A 95 25.28 20.89 46.68
N SER A 96 26.61 21.00 46.67
CA SER A 96 27.48 20.13 47.47
C SER A 96 28.80 20.83 47.80
N PRO A 97 29.42 20.50 48.95
CA PRO A 97 29.84 21.51 49.91
C PRO A 97 31.35 21.50 50.18
N LEU A 98 31.80 22.49 50.96
CA LEU A 98 33.08 22.56 51.67
C LEU A 98 34.33 22.77 50.80
N VAL A 99 34.93 23.96 50.87
CA VAL A 99 36.30 24.24 51.34
C VAL A 99 36.48 25.76 51.38
N PHE A 100 36.59 26.35 52.58
CA PHE A 100 37.73 27.21 52.87
C PHE A 100 37.92 27.34 54.39
N SER A 101 39.16 27.07 54.79
CA SER A 101 39.66 26.98 56.15
C SER A 101 39.52 28.28 56.92
N LYS A 102 39.29 28.10 58.21
CA LYS A 102 39.57 29.06 59.27
C LYS A 102 41.09 29.17 59.40
N GLU A 103 41.66 30.37 59.24
CA GLU A 103 42.71 31.02 60.05
C GLU A 103 43.11 32.36 59.41
#